data_AF-D2ZRF0-F1
#
_entry.id   AF-D2ZRF0-F1
#
_cell.length_a   1.000
_cell.length_b   1.000
_cell.length_c   1.000
_cell.angle_alpha   90.00
_cell.angle_beta   90.00
_cell.angle_gamma   90.00
#
_symmetry.space_group_name_H-M   'P 1'
#
loop_
_entity.id
_entity.type
_entity.pdbx_description
1 polymer ?
#
loop_
_entity_poly.entity_id
_entity_poly.type
_entity_poly.pdbx_seq_one_letter_code
_entity_poly.pdbx_strand_id
1 'polypeptide(L)'
;MKASKLLNEIRENLKDYPIDYLKNKVTDDRYKDPLTKSLAKYNSGVYDEIYEKELENDFKINDGVVQKIKGDINFYFDKYAPNDNETKEFTKYISLYLALIVKKPLHPYGNDPKEDEVYMKNNSYYCKGRAKFIKDKKSLCRYCICKNPPFAFMF
;
A
#
# COMPACT_ATOMS: atom_id res chain seq x y z
N MET A 1 -3.62 19.86 -1.21
CA MET A 1 -4.03 19.89 0.21
C MET A 1 -2.81 19.78 1.14
N LYS A 2 -3.02 19.99 2.44
CA LYS A 2 -2.02 19.73 3.49
C LYS A 2 -1.96 18.24 3.83
N ALA A 3 -0.80 17.76 4.29
CA ALA A 3 -0.61 16.37 4.69
C ALA A 3 -1.47 16.01 5.90
N SER A 4 -1.59 16.95 6.86
CA SER A 4 -2.50 16.85 8.01
C SER A 4 -3.96 16.62 7.58
N LYS A 5 -4.42 17.40 6.59
CA LYS A 5 -5.77 17.25 6.02
C LYS A 5 -5.98 15.87 5.41
N LEU A 6 -5.00 15.35 4.65
CA LEU A 6 -5.10 14.01 4.05
C LEU A 6 -5.06 12.91 5.13
N LEU A 7 -4.22 13.04 6.16
CA LEU A 7 -4.14 12.08 7.25
C LEU A 7 -5.47 11.97 8.02
N ASN A 8 -6.09 13.11 8.33
CA ASN A 8 -7.41 13.14 8.97
C ASN A 8 -8.48 12.51 8.08
N GLU A 9 -8.47 12.80 6.78
CA GLU A 9 -9.38 12.16 5.83
C GLU A 9 -9.19 10.63 5.80
N ILE A 10 -7.95 10.15 5.80
CA ILE A 10 -7.63 8.72 5.86
C ILE A 10 -8.19 8.10 7.15
N ARG A 11 -7.93 8.70 8.31
CA ARG A 11 -8.43 8.23 9.62
C ARG A 11 -9.95 8.16 9.66
N GLU A 12 -10.64 9.20 9.18
CA GLU A 12 -12.10 9.24 9.17
C GLU A 12 -12.72 8.17 8.27
N ASN A 13 -12.10 7.85 7.14
CA ASN A 13 -12.61 6.82 6.23
C ASN A 13 -12.25 5.39 6.65
N LEU A 14 -11.28 5.22 7.56
CA LEU A 14 -10.84 3.91 8.04
C LEU A 14 -11.37 3.56 9.45
N LYS A 15 -12.02 4.49 10.15
CA LYS A 15 -12.40 4.31 11.57
C LYS A 15 -13.30 3.12 11.84
N ASP A 16 -14.19 2.80 10.89
CA ASP A 16 -15.17 1.72 11.01
C ASP A 16 -14.72 0.44 10.25
N TYR A 17 -13.49 0.42 9.72
CA TYR A 17 -12.97 -0.77 9.04
C TYR A 17 -12.79 -1.91 10.06
N PRO A 18 -13.24 -3.16 9.75
CA PRO A 18 -13.14 -4.29 10.68
C PRO A 18 -11.70 -4.81 10.77
N ILE A 19 -10.79 -4.03 11.37
CA ILE A 19 -9.36 -4.31 11.36
C ILE A 19 -9.01 -5.63 12.06
N ASP A 20 -9.78 -6.02 13.07
CA ASP A 20 -9.58 -7.28 13.79
C ASP A 20 -9.75 -8.49 12.88
N TYR A 21 -10.64 -8.41 11.88
CA TYR A 21 -10.75 -9.47 10.87
C TYR A 21 -9.42 -9.64 10.12
N LEU A 22 -8.79 -8.54 9.72
CA LEU A 22 -7.49 -8.57 9.04
C LEU A 22 -6.37 -9.05 9.96
N LYS A 23 -6.32 -8.59 11.22
CA LYS A 23 -5.35 -9.03 12.23
C LYS A 23 -5.46 -10.54 12.49
N ASN A 24 -6.68 -11.05 12.59
CA ASN A 24 -6.93 -12.48 12.81
C ASN A 24 -6.48 -13.36 11.63
N LYS A 25 -6.52 -12.86 10.38
CA LYS A 25 -6.00 -13.62 9.22
C LYS A 25 -4.53 -14.01 9.35
N VAL A 26 -3.74 -13.23 10.09
CA VAL A 26 -2.30 -13.48 10.26
C VAL A 26 -2.05 -14.81 10.97
N THR A 27 -2.87 -15.13 11.98
CA THR A 27 -2.73 -16.32 12.82
C THR A 27 -3.72 -17.43 12.49
N ASP A 28 -4.69 -17.17 11.61
CA ASP A 28 -5.72 -18.15 11.25
C ASP A 28 -5.17 -19.21 10.28
N ASP A 29 -5.19 -20.47 10.72
CA ASP A 29 -4.67 -21.63 9.99
C ASP A 29 -5.47 -21.99 8.74
N ARG A 30 -6.69 -21.44 8.58
CA ARG A 30 -7.47 -21.58 7.34
C ARG A 30 -6.78 -20.88 6.16
N TYR A 31 -6.00 -19.83 6.41
CA TYR A 31 -5.20 -19.13 5.40
C TYR A 31 -3.81 -19.77 5.31
N LYS A 32 -3.64 -20.67 4.35
CA LYS A 32 -2.36 -21.38 4.13
C LYS A 32 -1.37 -20.58 3.30
N ASP A 33 -1.85 -19.64 2.49
CA ASP A 33 -1.02 -18.83 1.61
C ASP A 33 -0.17 -17.82 2.40
N PRO A 34 1.17 -17.94 2.39
CA PRO A 34 2.05 -17.03 3.11
C PRO A 34 1.93 -15.58 2.63
N LEU A 35 1.60 -15.37 1.35
CA LEU A 35 1.45 -14.02 0.79
C LEU A 35 0.24 -13.31 1.39
N THR A 36 -0.89 -14.00 1.50
CA THR A 36 -2.10 -13.50 2.16
C THR A 36 -1.83 -13.11 3.62
N LYS A 37 -1.11 -13.95 4.36
CA LYS A 37 -0.74 -13.65 5.76
C LYS A 37 0.22 -12.47 5.86
N SER A 38 1.21 -12.39 4.98
CA SER A 38 2.16 -11.27 4.92
C SER A 38 1.46 -9.95 4.60
N LEU A 39 0.55 -9.95 3.62
CA LEU A 39 -0.25 -8.79 3.25
C LEU A 39 -1.17 -8.34 4.40
N ALA A 40 -1.83 -9.29 5.07
CA ALA A 40 -2.67 -9.00 6.23
C ALA A 40 -1.85 -8.35 7.36
N LYS A 41 -0.70 -8.94 7.70
CA LYS A 41 0.19 -8.42 8.75
C LYS A 41 0.69 -7.01 8.42
N TYR A 42 1.12 -6.79 7.18
CA TYR A 42 1.61 -5.48 6.75
C TYR A 42 0.51 -4.43 6.81
N ASN A 43 -0.64 -4.71 6.18
CA ASN A 43 -1.74 -3.76 6.11
C ASN A 43 -2.34 -3.46 7.49
N SER A 44 -2.41 -4.46 8.40
CA SER A 44 -2.85 -4.21 9.76
C SER A 44 -1.86 -3.35 10.56
N GLY A 45 -0.55 -3.57 10.37
CA GLY A 45 0.47 -2.72 10.99
C GLY A 45 0.44 -1.29 10.45
N VAL A 46 0.19 -1.11 9.14
CA VAL A 46 0.03 0.22 8.54
C VAL A 46 -1.22 0.92 9.06
N TYR A 47 -2.31 0.18 9.29
CA TYR A 47 -3.50 0.73 9.93
C TYR A 47 -3.18 1.28 11.32
N ASP A 48 -2.49 0.51 12.17
CA ASP A 48 -2.09 0.98 13.50
C ASP A 48 -1.17 2.22 13.38
N GLU A 49 -0.21 2.20 12.44
CA GLU A 49 0.68 3.35 12.15
C GLU A 49 -0.09 4.62 11.72
N ILE A 50 -1.20 4.48 10.99
CA ILE A 50 -2.04 5.63 10.59
C ILE A 50 -2.61 6.35 11.82
N TYR A 51 -3.08 5.62 12.82
CA TYR A 51 -3.66 6.21 14.03
C TYR A 51 -2.60 6.76 14.98
N GLU A 52 -1.43 6.13 15.04
CA GLU A 52 -0.30 6.60 15.85
C GLU A 52 0.47 7.76 15.19
N LYS A 53 0.29 8.02 13.89
CA LYS A 53 1.10 8.99 13.15
C LYS A 53 0.86 10.43 13.61
N GLU A 54 1.86 11.02 14.23
CA GLU A 54 1.98 12.47 14.36
C GLU A 54 2.87 13.03 13.23
N LEU A 55 2.43 14.13 12.61
CA LEU A 55 3.20 14.79 11.55
C LEU A 55 4.11 15.84 12.16
N GLU A 56 5.42 15.59 12.12
CA GLU A 56 6.43 16.57 12.57
C GLU A 56 6.36 17.89 11.78
N ASN A 57 6.01 17.81 10.49
CA ASN A 57 5.89 18.95 9.60
C ASN A 57 4.71 18.78 8.65
N ASP A 58 3.88 19.82 8.51
CA ASP A 58 2.73 19.79 7.61
C ASP A 58 3.07 20.27 6.19
N PHE A 59 3.43 19.32 5.35
CA PHE A 59 3.84 19.55 3.96
C PHE A 59 2.64 19.59 2.99
N LYS A 60 2.87 20.14 1.79
CA LYS A 60 1.85 20.24 0.74
C LYS A 60 1.84 18.97 -0.11
N ILE A 61 0.65 18.43 -0.35
CA ILE A 61 0.37 17.32 -1.26
C ILE A 61 -0.46 17.86 -2.43
N ASN A 62 -0.15 17.41 -3.64
CA ASN A 62 -0.89 17.78 -4.84
C ASN A 62 -2.25 17.04 -4.88
N ASP A 63 -3.34 17.80 -4.90
CA ASP A 63 -4.71 17.25 -4.91
C ASP A 63 -4.98 16.39 -6.14
N GLY A 64 -4.44 16.76 -7.29
CA GLY A 64 -4.55 15.98 -8.52
C GLY A 64 -3.91 14.60 -8.39
N VAL A 65 -2.82 14.46 -7.63
CA VAL A 65 -2.20 13.15 -7.36
C VAL A 65 -3.08 12.30 -6.46
N VAL A 66 -3.68 12.90 -5.41
CA VAL A 66 -4.63 12.20 -4.52
C VAL A 66 -5.80 11.65 -5.32
N GLN A 67 -6.44 12.49 -6.15
CA GLN A 67 -7.58 12.06 -6.96
C GLN A 67 -7.21 10.99 -7.99
N LYS A 68 -6.00 11.09 -8.57
CA LYS A 68 -5.52 10.10 -9.53
C LYS A 68 -5.30 8.72 -8.90
N ILE A 69 -4.68 8.67 -7.71
CA ILE A 69 -4.51 7.41 -6.96
C ILE A 69 -5.87 6.79 -6.66
N LYS A 70 -6.82 7.57 -6.15
CA LYS A 70 -8.18 7.10 -5.86
C LYS A 70 -8.88 6.54 -7.11
N GLY A 71 -8.80 7.26 -8.23
CA GLY A 71 -9.41 6.85 -9.49
C GLY A 71 -8.77 5.61 -10.12
N ASP A 72 -7.46 5.41 -9.94
CA ASP A 72 -6.76 4.22 -10.43
C ASP A 72 -7.06 2.98 -9.57
N ILE A 73 -7.21 3.14 -8.25
CA ILE A 73 -7.64 2.06 -7.35
C ILE A 73 -9.10 1.68 -7.64
N ASN A 74 -9.99 2.67 -7.79
CA ASN A 74 -11.38 2.39 -8.20
C ASN A 74 -11.41 1.59 -9.50
N PHE A 75 -10.67 2.02 -10.52
CA PHE A 75 -10.60 1.28 -11.79
C PHE A 75 -10.14 -0.18 -11.63
N TYR A 76 -9.17 -0.44 -10.75
CA TYR A 76 -8.72 -1.79 -10.48
C TYR A 76 -9.85 -2.64 -9.88
N PHE A 77 -10.48 -2.16 -8.82
CA PHE A 77 -11.56 -2.92 -8.16
C PHE A 77 -12.80 -3.04 -9.04
N ASP A 78 -13.22 -1.99 -9.73
CA ASP A 78 -14.36 -2.04 -10.66
C ASP A 78 -14.15 -3.09 -11.77
N LYS A 79 -12.89 -3.35 -12.15
CA LYS A 79 -12.55 -4.35 -13.18
C LYS A 79 -12.41 -5.77 -12.63
N TYR A 80 -11.80 -5.94 -11.45
CA TYR A 80 -11.37 -7.26 -10.96
C TYR A 80 -12.18 -7.76 -9.75
N ALA A 81 -12.79 -6.87 -8.98
CA ALA A 81 -13.56 -7.18 -7.77
C ALA A 81 -14.66 -6.13 -7.51
N PRO A 82 -15.63 -5.93 -8.44
CA PRO A 82 -16.57 -4.80 -8.40
C PRO A 82 -17.49 -4.77 -7.17
N ASN A 83 -17.70 -5.92 -6.53
CA ASN A 83 -18.56 -6.06 -5.35
C ASN A 83 -17.79 -5.95 -4.02
N ASP A 84 -16.46 -5.82 -4.07
CA ASP A 84 -15.61 -5.76 -2.87
C ASP A 84 -15.32 -4.31 -2.48
N ASN A 85 -16.39 -3.58 -2.12
CA ASN A 85 -16.30 -2.16 -1.77
C ASN A 85 -15.49 -1.92 -0.49
N GLU A 86 -15.56 -2.84 0.48
CA GLU A 86 -14.82 -2.73 1.73
C GLU A 86 -13.30 -2.78 1.48
N THR A 87 -12.82 -3.79 0.74
CA THR A 87 -11.39 -3.89 0.39
C THR A 87 -10.96 -2.75 -0.53
N LYS A 88 -11.85 -2.28 -1.42
CA LYS A 88 -11.59 -1.12 -2.28
C LYS A 88 -11.30 0.14 -1.48
N GLU A 89 -12.17 0.50 -0.54
CA GLU A 89 -11.97 1.71 0.28
C GLU A 89 -10.76 1.56 1.20
N PHE A 90 -10.59 0.41 1.84
CA PHE A 90 -9.41 0.14 2.66
C PHE A 90 -8.11 0.31 1.87
N THR A 91 -8.01 -0.36 0.72
CA THR A 91 -6.84 -0.30 -0.17
C THR A 91 -6.58 1.14 -0.63
N LYS A 92 -7.64 1.89 -0.92
CA LYS A 92 -7.56 3.30 -1.35
C LYS A 92 -6.86 4.15 -0.30
N TYR A 93 -7.32 4.12 0.94
CA TYR A 93 -6.80 5.00 1.99
C TYR A 93 -5.44 4.54 2.54
N ILE A 94 -5.22 3.23 2.69
CA ILE A 94 -3.89 2.67 3.01
C ILE A 94 -2.87 3.08 1.94
N SER A 95 -3.22 2.99 0.64
CA SER A 95 -2.30 3.35 -0.45
C SER A 95 -1.97 4.84 -0.46
N LEU A 96 -2.93 5.72 -0.13
CA LEU A 96 -2.67 7.16 -0.01
C LEU A 96 -1.68 7.44 1.13
N TYR A 97 -1.85 6.80 2.29
CA TYR A 97 -0.92 6.93 3.40
C TYR A 97 0.50 6.50 3.01
N LEU A 98 0.63 5.28 2.46
CA LEU A 98 1.92 4.70 2.07
C LEU A 98 2.63 5.54 1.00
N ALA A 99 1.92 5.93 -0.06
CA ALA A 99 2.52 6.62 -1.20
C ALA A 99 2.78 8.11 -0.94
N LEU A 100 1.91 8.78 -0.18
CA LEU A 100 1.93 10.25 -0.07
C LEU A 100 2.44 10.76 1.28
N ILE A 101 2.26 9.99 2.36
CA ILE A 101 2.61 10.41 3.72
C ILE A 101 3.93 9.77 4.17
N VAL A 102 3.97 8.44 4.35
CA VAL A 102 5.13 7.76 4.97
C VAL A 102 6.17 7.25 3.97
N LYS A 103 5.88 7.32 2.66
CA LYS A 103 6.80 6.93 1.59
C LYS A 103 7.33 5.50 1.74
N LYS A 104 6.42 4.56 2.06
CA LYS A 104 6.69 3.12 2.15
C LYS A 104 6.13 2.38 0.92
N PRO A 105 6.61 1.16 0.62
CA PRO A 105 6.04 0.33 -0.43
C PRO A 105 4.54 0.07 -0.26
N LEU A 106 3.82 -0.10 -1.38
CA LEU A 106 2.40 -0.47 -1.37
C LEU A 106 2.16 -1.94 -0.98
N HIS A 107 3.21 -2.77 -1.00
CA HIS A 107 3.17 -4.18 -0.65
C HIS A 107 4.15 -4.47 0.50
N PRO A 108 3.97 -5.59 1.23
CA PRO A 108 4.95 -6.04 2.23
C PRO A 108 6.35 -6.13 1.63
N TYR A 109 7.36 -5.81 2.43
CA TYR A 109 8.75 -5.91 2.02
C TYR A 109 9.60 -6.62 3.08
N GLY A 110 10.67 -7.27 2.62
CA GLY A 110 11.69 -7.86 3.48
C GLY A 110 13.08 -7.25 3.21
N ASN A 111 14.11 -8.02 3.55
CA ASN A 111 15.51 -7.59 3.46
C ASN A 111 16.34 -8.50 2.54
N ASP A 112 15.77 -9.58 1.98
CA ASP A 112 16.48 -10.52 1.12
C ASP A 112 16.09 -10.30 -0.35
N PRO A 113 17.00 -9.77 -1.20
CA PRO A 113 16.73 -9.59 -2.62
C PRO A 113 16.44 -10.89 -3.39
N LYS A 114 16.83 -12.06 -2.87
CA LYS A 114 16.59 -13.36 -3.52
C LYS A 114 15.19 -13.87 -3.23
N GLU A 115 14.81 -13.88 -1.96
CA GLU A 115 13.53 -14.44 -1.51
C GLU A 115 12.36 -13.46 -1.64
N ASP A 116 12.59 -12.17 -1.39
CA ASP A 116 11.51 -11.19 -1.30
C ASP A 116 11.16 -10.57 -2.66
N GLU A 117 9.86 -10.46 -2.95
CA GLU A 117 9.34 -9.77 -4.14
C GLU A 117 9.57 -8.25 -4.05
N VAL A 118 9.46 -7.70 -2.83
CA VAL A 118 9.81 -6.32 -2.49
C VAL A 118 10.82 -6.36 -1.36
N TYR A 119 11.94 -5.67 -1.53
CA TYR A 119 13.02 -5.68 -0.55
C TYR A 119 13.61 -4.29 -0.33
N MET A 120 14.14 -4.07 0.87
CA MET A 120 14.95 -2.90 1.19
C MET A 120 16.43 -3.24 1.04
N LYS A 121 17.17 -2.40 0.30
CA LYS A 121 18.62 -2.47 0.17
C LYS A 121 19.21 -1.08 0.09
N ASN A 122 20.25 -0.80 0.87
CA ASN A 122 20.93 0.50 0.90
C ASN A 122 19.94 1.68 1.04
N ASN A 123 19.02 1.57 2.01
CA ASN A 123 17.99 2.57 2.29
C ASN A 123 17.06 2.90 1.09
N SER A 124 16.92 1.97 0.15
CA SER A 124 16.02 2.07 -1.00
C SER A 124 15.17 0.81 -1.10
N TYR A 125 13.91 0.98 -1.49
CA TYR A 125 13.02 -0.14 -1.78
C TYR A 125 13.08 -0.53 -3.25
N TYR A 126 13.02 -1.82 -3.53
CA TYR A 126 13.00 -2.41 -4.87
C TYR A 126 11.85 -3.39 -4.99
N CYS A 127 11.26 -3.52 -6.18
CA CYS A 127 10.16 -4.46 -6.43
C CYS A 127 10.37 -5.16 -7.77
N LYS A 128 10.46 -6.49 -7.77
CA LYS A 128 10.74 -7.30 -8.96
C LYS A 128 9.63 -7.17 -10.01
N GLY A 129 8.36 -7.19 -9.57
CA GLY A 129 7.18 -7.02 -10.42
C GLY A 129 7.01 -5.62 -11.02
N ARG A 130 7.69 -4.59 -10.49
CA ARG A 130 7.49 -3.20 -10.97
C ARG A 130 7.76 -3.06 -12.46
N ALA A 131 8.87 -3.62 -12.96
CA ALA A 131 9.24 -3.50 -14.36
C ALA A 131 8.18 -4.11 -15.30
N LYS A 132 7.50 -5.17 -14.85
CA LYS A 132 6.43 -5.85 -15.57
C LYS A 132 5.14 -5.02 -15.57
N PHE A 133 4.68 -4.57 -14.41
CA PHE A 133 3.33 -4.01 -14.24
C PHE A 133 3.24 -2.49 -14.39
N ILE A 134 4.36 -1.75 -14.39
CA ILE A 134 4.33 -0.26 -14.44
C ILE A 134 3.70 0.30 -15.72
N LYS A 135 3.73 -0.46 -16.82
CA LYS A 135 3.16 -0.06 -18.11
C LYS A 135 1.65 -0.33 -18.21
N ASP A 136 1.07 -1.11 -17.29
CA ASP A 136 -0.35 -1.45 -17.34
C ASP A 136 -1.23 -0.21 -17.18
N LYS A 137 -2.35 -0.17 -17.90
CA LYS A 137 -3.33 0.92 -17.81
C LYS A 137 -3.71 1.15 -16.35
N LYS A 138 -3.51 2.37 -15.84
CA LYS A 138 -3.80 2.75 -14.44
C LYS A 138 -3.10 1.91 -13.36
N SER A 139 -1.96 1.28 -13.70
CA SER A 139 -1.06 0.65 -12.74
C SER A 139 -0.72 1.52 -11.53
N LEU A 140 -0.96 0.97 -10.34
CA LEU A 140 -0.61 1.56 -9.06
C LEU A 140 0.90 1.60 -8.80
N CYS A 141 1.69 0.81 -9.54
CA CYS A 141 3.15 0.82 -9.44
C CYS A 141 3.73 2.21 -9.68
N ARG A 142 3.04 3.08 -10.44
CA ARG A 142 3.48 4.46 -10.68
C ARG A 142 3.52 5.33 -9.42
N TYR A 143 2.75 4.96 -8.39
CA TYR A 143 2.68 5.69 -7.11
C TYR A 143 3.56 5.08 -6.02
N CYS A 144 4.01 3.84 -6.21
CA CYS A 144 4.87 3.16 -5.26
C CYS A 144 6.29 3.75 -5.27
N ILE A 145 6.92 3.85 -4.09
CA ILE A 145 8.28 4.38 -3.91
C ILE A 145 9.37 3.43 -4.44
N CYS A 146 9.04 2.16 -4.66
CA CYS A 146 10.02 1.15 -5.06
C CYS A 146 10.68 1.49 -6.39
N LYS A 147 11.98 1.25 -6.50
CA LYS A 147 12.74 1.32 -7.75
C LYS A 147 12.62 0.00 -8.52
N ASN A 148 12.97 0.04 -9.81
CA ASN A 148 13.21 -1.21 -10.54
C ASN A 148 14.46 -1.89 -9.96
N PRO A 149 14.48 -3.22 -9.81
CA PRO A 149 15.65 -3.94 -9.35
C PRO A 149 16.81 -3.73 -10.33
N PRO A 150 18.08 -3.76 -9.88
CA PRO A 150 19.21 -3.96 -10.77
C PRO A 150 19.04 -5.25 -11.58
N PHE A 151 19.59 -5.30 -12.79
CA PHE A 151 19.43 -6.43 -13.72
C PHE A 151 19.77 -7.80 -13.09
N ALA A 152 20.78 -7.84 -12.20
CA ALA A 152 21.19 -9.04 -11.47
C ALA A 152 20.12 -9.64 -10.53
N PHE A 153 19.02 -8.94 -10.27
CA PHE A 153 17.94 -9.35 -9.37
C PHE A 153 16.56 -9.33 -10.05
N MET A 154 16.53 -9.32 -11.40
CA MET A 154 15.28 -9.36 -12.18
C MET A 154 14.78 -10.79 -12.50
N PHE A 155 15.60 -11.82 -12.22
CA PHE A 155 15.31 -13.22 -12.53
C PHE A 155 15.59 -14.10 -11.32
#